data_AF-W6MQS1-F1
#
_entry.id   AF-W6MQS1-F1
#
_cell.length_a   1.000
_cell.length_b   1.000
_cell.length_c   1.000
_cell.angle_alpha   90.00
_cell.angle_beta   90.00
_cell.angle_gamma   90.00
#
_symmetry.space_group_name_H-M   'P 1'
#
loop_
_entity.id
_entity.type
_entity.pdbx_description
1 polymer ?
#
loop_
_entity_poly.entity_id
_entity_poly.type
_entity_poly.pdbx_seq_one_letter_code
_entity_poly.pdbx_strand_id
1 'polypeptide(L)' 'MTKLSPKKVEEKYNYLFDINAKEKGGSLYLQSKVFRAMERLKAEFKAAEETKAAGAGAGEAGGSGAASPN' A
#
# COMPACT_ATOMS: atom_id res chain seq x y z
N MET A 1 -0.36 17.83 -5.40
CA MET A 1 -0.74 16.42 -5.58
C MET A 1 -1.03 15.79 -4.23
N THR A 2 -2.23 15.30 -3.99
CA THR A 2 -2.63 14.68 -2.72
C THR A 2 -1.85 13.39 -2.53
N LYS A 3 -1.07 13.28 -1.44
CA LYS A 3 -0.29 12.07 -1.12
C LYS A 3 -1.26 10.96 -0.70
N LEU A 4 -1.19 9.81 -1.37
CA LEU A 4 -2.03 8.65 -1.06
C LEU A 4 -1.49 7.96 0.20
N SER A 5 -2.34 7.79 1.22
CA SER A 5 -1.99 7.09 2.47
C SER A 5 -3.01 5.99 2.79
N PRO A 6 -2.61 4.90 3.47
CA PRO A 6 -3.52 3.80 3.80
C PRO A 6 -4.78 4.26 4.52
N LYS A 7 -4.63 5.13 5.53
CA LYS A 7 -5.75 5.71 6.27
C LYS A 7 -6.71 6.50 5.37
N LYS A 8 -6.17 7.30 4.44
CA LYS A 8 -7.02 8.09 3.53
C LYS A 8 -7.77 7.22 2.54
N VAL A 9 -7.16 6.13 2.08
CA VAL A 9 -7.80 5.13 1.22
C VAL A 9 -8.94 4.44 1.96
N GLU A 10 -8.74 4.06 3.22
CA GLU A 10 -9.77 3.43 4.04
C GLU A 10 -10.96 4.37 4.31
N GLU A 11 -10.70 5.63 4.70
CA GLU A 11 -11.74 6.64 4.87
C GLU A 11 -12.59 6.81 3.59
N LYS A 12 -11.92 6.88 2.43
CA LYS A 12 -12.60 7.03 1.14
C LYS A 12 -13.35 5.78 0.73
N TYR A 13 -12.79 4.60 0.98
CA TYR A 13 -13.46 3.34 0.74
C TYR A 13 -14.76 3.26 1.55
N ASN A 14 -14.71 3.51 2.87
CA ASN A 14 -15.88 3.41 3.74
C ASN A 14 -17.01 4.34 3.26
N TYR A 15 -16.67 5.60 2.94
CA TYR A 15 -17.64 6.54 2.40
C TYR A 15 -18.24 6.07 1.06
N LEU A 16 -17.39 5.74 0.08
CA LEU A 16 -17.85 5.38 -1.25
C LEU A 16 -18.60 4.04 -1.27
N PHE A 17 -18.20 3.09 -0.43
CA PHE A 17 -18.85 1.79 -0.35
C PHE A 17 -20.25 1.90 0.28
N ASP A 18 -20.39 2.73 1.32
CA ASP A 18 -21.64 2.95 2.02
C ASP A 18 -22.68 3.70 1.16
N ILE A 19 -22.29 4.80 0.50
CA ILE A 19 -23.25 5.56 -0.35
C ILE A 19 -23.67 4.79 -1.60
N ASN A 20 -22.90 3.79 -2.04
CA ASN A 20 -23.22 2.95 -3.20
C ASN A 20 -23.94 1.64 -2.82
N ALA A 21 -24.27 1.44 -1.55
CA ALA A 21 -25.02 0.28 -1.10
C ALA A 21 -26.41 0.20 -1.76
N LYS A 22 -26.82 -1.00 -2.17
CA LYS A 22 -28.11 -1.23 -2.84
C LYS A 22 -29.30 -0.77 -1.99
N GLU A 23 -29.18 -0.95 -0.68
CA GLU A 23 -30.17 -0.57 0.33
C GLU A 23 -30.38 0.94 0.39
N LYS A 24 -29.40 1.74 -0.05
CA LYS A 24 -29.46 3.21 -0.13
C LYS A 24 -29.80 3.71 -1.55
N GLY A 25 -30.26 2.83 -2.44
CA GLY A 25 -30.53 3.15 -3.84
C GLY A 25 -29.26 3.25 -4.70
N GLY A 26 -28.12 2.75 -4.21
CA GLY A 26 -26.87 2.70 -4.93
C GLY A 26 -26.78 1.55 -5.95
N SER A 27 -25.66 1.50 -6.67
CA SER A 27 -25.40 0.48 -7.68
C SER A 27 -24.42 -0.57 -7.17
N LEU A 28 -24.83 -1.84 -7.15
CA LEU A 28 -23.93 -2.97 -6.85
C LEU A 28 -22.71 -2.99 -7.77
N TYR A 29 -22.86 -2.56 -9.03
CA TYR A 29 -21.73 -2.46 -9.94
C TYR A 29 -20.71 -1.44 -9.44
N LEU A 30 -21.15 -0.24 -9.07
CA LEU A 30 -20.27 0.82 -8.55
C LEU A 30 -19.64 0.41 -7.21
N GLN A 31 -20.44 -0.15 -6.30
CA GLN A 31 -19.96 -0.67 -5.01
C GLN A 31 -18.88 -1.75 -5.22
N SER A 32 -19.09 -2.66 -6.18
CA SER A 32 -18.10 -3.68 -6.54
C SER A 32 -16.81 -3.08 -7.12
N LYS A 33 -16.89 -2.00 -7.91
CA LYS A 33 -15.70 -1.29 -8.41
C LYS A 33 -14.92 -0.61 -7.28
N VAL A 34 -15.61 0.01 -6.33
CA VAL A 34 -15.00 0.60 -5.13
C VAL A 34 -14.28 -0.47 -4.31
N PHE A 35 -14.90 -1.63 -4.12
CA PHE A 35 -14.28 -2.78 -3.45
C PHE A 35 -13.00 -3.25 -4.15
N ARG A 36 -13.07 -3.51 -5.45
CA ARG A 36 -11.89 -3.92 -6.24
C ARG A 36 -10.75 -2.91 -6.21
N ALA A 37 -11.06 -1.62 -6.24
CA ALA A 37 -10.06 -0.57 -6.12
C ALA A 37 -9.35 -0.59 -4.76
N MET A 38 -10.10 -0.81 -3.67
CA MET A 38 -9.54 -0.93 -2.33
C MET A 38 -8.67 -2.17 -2.17
N GLU A 39 -9.09 -3.33 -2.69
CA GLU A 39 -8.27 -4.55 -2.70
C GLU A 39 -6.92 -4.31 -3.39
N ARG A 40 -6.95 -3.68 -4.57
CA ARG A 40 -5.73 -3.37 -5.32
C ARG A 40 -4.78 -2.47 -4.54
N LEU A 41 -5.29 -1.38 -3.95
CA LEU A 41 -4.48 -0.44 -3.17
C LEU A 41 -3.90 -1.09 -1.90
N LYS A 42 -4.66 -1.95 -1.21
CA LYS A 42 -4.14 -2.72 -0.08
C LYS A 42 -2.98 -3.63 -0.48
N ALA A 43 -3.10 -4.29 -1.62
CA ALA A 43 -2.02 -5.12 -2.16
C ALA A 43 -0.77 -4.29 -2.50
N GLU A 44 -0.92 -3.09 -3.07
CA GLU A 44 0.20 -2.17 -3.34
C GLU A 44 0.90 -1.73 -2.07
N PHE A 45 0.15 -1.33 -1.04
CA PHE A 45 0.75 -0.92 0.23
C PHE A 45 1.50 -2.07 0.89
N LYS A 46 0.94 -3.28 0.87
CA LYS A 46 1.63 -4.47 1.39
C LYS A 46 2.93 -4.74 0.64
N ALA A 47 2.90 -4.73 -0.70
CA ALA A 47 4.10 -4.92 -1.52
C ALA A 47 5.15 -3.81 -1.29
N ALA A 48 4.71 -2.55 -1.09
CA ALA A 48 5.58 -1.44 -0.78
C ALA A 48 6.25 -1.59 0.60
N GLU A 49 5.53 -2.07 1.61
CA GLU A 49 6.08 -2.33 2.94
C GLU A 49 7.08 -3.51 2.90
N GLU A 50 6.78 -4.57 2.16
CA GLU A 50 7.68 -5.73 1.98
C GLU A 50 8.98 -5.34 1.26
N THR A 51 8.88 -4.56 0.18
CA THR A 51 10.07 -4.06 -0.55
C THR A 51 10.92 -3.13 0.32
N LYS A 52 10.29 -2.28 1.13
CA LYS A 52 10.99 -1.41 2.08
C LYS A 52 11.69 -2.20 3.19
N ALA A 53 11.05 -3.26 3.71
CA ALA A 53 11.64 -4.14 4.72
C ALA A 53 12.83 -4.92 4.15
N ALA A 54 12.75 -5.40 2.90
CA ALA A 54 13.84 -6.11 2.23
C ALA A 54 15.04 -5.21 1.90
N GLY A 55 14.81 -3.93 1.55
CA GLY A 55 15.88 -2.98 1.23
C GLY A 55 16.68 -2.49 2.45
N ALA A 56 16.16 -2.60 3.67
CA ALA A 56 16.83 -2.15 4.89
C ALA A 56 17.90 -3.12 5.43
N GLY A 57 18.03 -4.32 4.86
CA GLY A 57 18.99 -5.35 5.30
C GLY A 57 20.33 -5.37 4.53
N ALA A 58 20.52 -4.54 3.51
CA ALA A 58 21.68 -4.62 2.60
C ALA A 58 22.73 -3.51 2.79
N GLY A 59 22.85 -2.98 4.01
CA GLY A 59 23.71 -1.82 4.30
C GLY A 59 24.60 -1.99 5.53
N GLU A 60 25.32 -3.11 5.67
CA GLU A 60 26.55 -3.18 6.51
C GLU A 60 27.24 -4.55 6.34
N ALA A 61 28.06 -4.69 5.29
CA ALA A 61 29.10 -5.72 5.19
C ALA A 61 30.13 -5.28 4.14
N GLY A 62 30.89 -4.24 4.45
CA GLY A 62 31.92 -3.70 3.57
C GLY A 62 33.04 -3.03 4.35
N GLY A 63 33.44 -3.64 5.47
CA GLY A 63 34.53 -3.17 6.32
C GLY A 63 35.49 -4.30 6.68
N SER A 64 36.76 -4.07 6.36
CA SER A 64 37.95 -4.81 6.80
C SER A 64 38.42 -5.96 5.91
N GLY A 65 39.51 -5.70 5.18
CA GLY A 65 40.31 -6.74 4.56
C GLY A 65 41.35 -6.22 3.58
N ALA A 66 42.41 -5.56 4.08
CA ALA A 66 43.81 -5.72 3.62
C ALA A 66 44.68 -4.58 4.18
N ALA A 67 45.29 -4.82 5.34
CA ALA A 67 46.54 -4.16 5.69
C ALA A 67 47.64 -4.78 4.82
N SER A 68 48.22 -3.99 3.91
CA SER A 68 49.43 -4.36 3.19
C SER A 68 50.64 -4.20 4.11
N PRO A 69 51.43 -5.26 4.36
CA PRO A 69 52.75 -5.09 4.95
C PRO A 69 53.72 -4.63 3.86
N ASN A 70 54.54 -3.63 4.19
CA ASN A 70 55.80 -3.37 3.51
C ASN A 70 56.92 -3.59 4.53
#